data_AF-Q17ML2-F1
#
_entry.id   AF-Q17ML2-F1
#
_cell.length_a   1.000
_cell.length_b   1.000
_cell.length_c   1.000
_cell.angle_alpha   90.00
_cell.angle_beta   90.00
_cell.angle_gamma   90.00
#
_symmetry.space_group_name_H-M   'P 1'
#
loop_
_entity.id
_entity.type
_entity.pdbx_description
1 polymer ?
#
loop_
_entity_poly.entity_id
_entity_poly.type
_entity_poly.pdbx_seq_one_letter_code
_entity_poly.pdbx_strand_id
1 'polypeptide(L)'
;MYQWVEEYVENRYGEAVASVQTEERTYYYTMDWRDELVDSRSFYIRTGHHNPTAFPMETKVYVSERVHIGQYELGDALKERFKKFIEVTSDTRPEDPSVKLHAGLYYHCNDIWNPEIGDIRIQFAYAGLEGSMYTVVGKLENGKIVPYESSHSRKVLLIYPGELSLQETFKLEQHAKRLTTWGWRFVGWIMLFLSATCSASILQYVAAQSRVLRQFVPDPSFPVSTNLTMSLSLALAITSVAWIIHRPMLGSGIFFAAVSPFLYCARGLFNNYQRMD
;
A
#
# COMPACT_ATOMS: atom_id res chain seq x y z
N MET A 1 -21.13 -13.03 -4.98
CA MET A 1 -22.31 -13.67 -4.37
C MET A 1 -22.99 -12.68 -3.43
N TYR A 2 -24.32 -12.65 -3.45
CA TYR A 2 -25.13 -11.80 -2.57
C TYR A 2 -25.16 -12.39 -1.16
N GLN A 3 -24.72 -11.62 -0.17
CA GLN A 3 -24.44 -12.09 1.19
C GLN A 3 -24.73 -10.99 2.20
N TRP A 4 -25.00 -11.37 3.45
CA TRP A 4 -24.97 -10.48 4.59
C TRP A 4 -23.56 -9.98 4.85
N VAL A 5 -23.45 -8.70 5.21
CA VAL A 5 -22.23 -8.02 5.60
C VAL A 5 -22.49 -7.30 6.91
N GLU A 6 -21.63 -7.53 7.88
CA GLU A 6 -21.62 -6.79 9.14
C GLU A 6 -20.69 -5.58 9.00
N GLU A 7 -21.25 -4.40 9.22
CA GLU A 7 -20.51 -3.16 9.36
C GLU A 7 -20.65 -2.66 10.80
N TYR A 8 -19.62 -2.01 11.34
CA TYR A 8 -19.69 -1.46 12.69
C TYR A 8 -19.22 -0.02 12.70
N VAL A 9 -19.84 0.76 13.58
CA VAL A 9 -19.42 2.12 13.89
C VAL A 9 -18.94 2.14 15.34
N GLU A 10 -17.70 2.61 15.54
CA GLU A 10 -17.19 2.91 16.87
C GLU A 10 -17.77 4.26 17.32
N ASN A 11 -18.68 4.25 18.28
CA ASN A 11 -19.16 5.46 18.90
C ASN A 11 -18.13 5.94 19.93
N ARG A 12 -17.18 6.77 19.51
CA ARG A 12 -16.29 7.49 20.43
C ARG A 12 -16.98 8.76 20.92
N TYR A 13 -18.03 8.62 21.73
CA TYR A 13 -18.51 9.75 22.52
C TYR A 13 -17.48 10.01 23.63
N GLY A 14 -16.97 11.24 23.68
CA GLY A 14 -15.95 11.63 24.65
C GLY A 14 -16.50 11.62 26.07
N GLU A 15 -15.84 10.90 26.96
CA GLU A 15 -16.05 11.10 28.39
C GLU A 15 -14.76 11.45 29.12
N ALA A 16 -14.87 12.59 29.80
CA ALA A 16 -13.95 13.08 30.79
C ALA A 16 -14.02 12.20 32.05
N VAL A 17 -12.84 11.98 32.64
CA VAL A 17 -12.60 11.63 34.05
C VAL A 17 -13.30 10.35 34.55
N ALA A 18 -12.52 9.27 34.56
CA ALA A 18 -12.64 8.13 35.49
C ALA A 18 -13.94 7.32 35.43
N SER A 19 -14.23 6.65 34.31
CA SER A 19 -15.00 5.42 34.34
C SER A 19 -14.64 4.50 33.16
N VAL A 20 -14.92 3.21 33.32
CA VAL A 20 -14.52 2.08 32.47
C VAL A 20 -14.81 2.35 30.99
N GLN A 21 -13.78 2.25 30.14
CA GLN A 21 -13.94 2.33 28.69
C GLN A 21 -14.87 1.21 28.21
N THR A 22 -16.15 1.53 28.06
CA THR A 22 -17.11 0.66 27.40
C THR A 22 -17.06 1.04 25.93
N GLU A 23 -16.31 0.29 25.14
CA GLU A 23 -16.36 0.41 23.67
C GLU A 23 -17.75 -0.03 23.20
N GLU A 24 -18.69 0.91 23.13
CA GLU A 24 -20.01 0.65 22.58
C GLU A 24 -19.93 0.66 21.05
N ARG A 25 -19.84 -0.54 20.47
CA ARG A 25 -19.90 -0.74 19.01
C ARG A 25 -21.34 -0.95 18.59
N THR A 26 -21.82 -0.13 17.66
CA THR A 26 -23.11 -0.37 17.01
C THR A 26 -22.86 -1.14 15.71
N TYR A 27 -23.48 -2.31 15.60
CA TYR A 27 -23.39 -3.18 14.42
C TYR A 27 -24.60 -2.97 13.51
N TYR A 28 -24.33 -2.90 12.21
CA TYR A 28 -25.31 -2.77 11.14
C TYR A 28 -25.14 -3.96 10.18
N TYR A 29 -26.25 -4.49 9.70
CA TYR A 29 -26.25 -5.62 8.76
C TYR A 29 -26.87 -5.18 7.45
N THR A 30 -26.11 -5.31 6.38
CA THR A 30 -26.54 -4.99 5.02
C THR A 30 -26.37 -6.21 4.14
N MET A 31 -27.17 -6.30 3.08
CA MET A 31 -27.03 -7.36 2.08
C MET A 31 -26.38 -6.77 0.84
N ASP A 32 -25.22 -7.32 0.47
CA ASP A 32 -24.41 -6.78 -0.63
C ASP A 32 -23.72 -7.90 -1.43
N TRP A 33 -23.31 -7.56 -2.64
CA TRP A 33 -22.55 -8.45 -3.52
C TRP A 33 -21.07 -8.45 -3.12
N ARG A 34 -20.56 -9.61 -2.73
CA ARG A 34 -19.14 -9.79 -2.39
C ARG A 34 -18.46 -10.80 -3.31
N ASP A 35 -17.20 -10.52 -3.65
CA ASP A 35 -16.37 -11.40 -4.48
C ASP A 35 -15.78 -12.57 -3.69
N GLU A 36 -15.75 -12.42 -2.35
CA GLU A 36 -15.26 -13.43 -1.41
C GLU A 36 -16.37 -13.88 -0.45
N LEU A 37 -16.14 -15.02 0.20
CA LEU A 37 -17.06 -15.59 1.19
C LEU A 37 -17.01 -14.77 2.50
N VAL A 38 -18.16 -14.28 2.95
CA VAL A 38 -18.26 -13.59 4.24
C VAL A 38 -18.72 -14.58 5.30
N ASP A 39 -17.84 -14.88 6.25
CA ASP A 39 -18.13 -15.84 7.32
C ASP A 39 -19.11 -15.28 8.34
N SER A 40 -20.41 -15.57 8.15
CA SER A 40 -21.46 -15.17 9.09
C SER A 40 -21.33 -15.75 10.51
N ARG A 41 -20.41 -16.69 10.76
CA ARG A 41 -20.12 -17.20 12.11
C ARG A 41 -19.40 -16.18 12.99
N SER A 42 -18.73 -15.20 12.38
CA SER A 42 -18.05 -14.12 13.11
C SER A 42 -18.95 -12.93 13.42
N PHE A 43 -20.22 -12.95 12.97
CA PHE A 43 -21.16 -11.86 13.23
C PHE A 43 -21.55 -11.79 14.70
N TYR A 44 -21.67 -10.56 15.21
CA TYR A 44 -22.10 -10.26 16.57
C TYR A 44 -23.53 -10.76 16.82
N ILE A 45 -24.45 -10.52 15.87
CA ILE A 45 -25.83 -11.02 15.86
C ILE A 45 -25.99 -11.98 14.69
N ARG A 46 -25.77 -13.26 14.97
CA ARG A 46 -25.87 -14.32 13.97
C ARG A 46 -27.31 -14.67 13.58
N THR A 47 -28.25 -14.52 14.51
CA THR A 47 -29.65 -14.92 14.30
C THR A 47 -30.28 -14.09 13.17
N GLY A 48 -30.67 -14.75 12.08
CA GLY A 48 -31.27 -14.09 10.91
C GLY A 48 -30.27 -13.67 9.83
N HIS A 49 -28.96 -13.71 10.11
CA HIS A 49 -27.90 -13.27 9.19
C HIS A 49 -27.01 -14.46 8.79
N HIS A 50 -27.59 -15.45 8.14
CA HIS A 50 -26.87 -16.65 7.73
C HIS A 50 -26.39 -16.55 6.29
N ASN A 51 -25.07 -16.66 6.08
CA ASN A 51 -24.48 -16.75 4.75
C ASN A 51 -24.20 -18.21 4.36
N PRO A 52 -24.09 -18.51 3.06
CA PRO A 52 -23.57 -19.79 2.58
C PRO A 52 -22.16 -20.05 3.14
N THR A 53 -21.78 -21.33 3.23
CA THR A 53 -20.46 -21.75 3.73
C THR A 53 -19.44 -21.99 2.63
N ALA A 54 -19.86 -21.95 1.38
CA ALA A 54 -19.01 -22.15 0.22
C ALA A 54 -19.43 -21.19 -0.90
N PHE A 55 -18.45 -20.77 -1.70
CA PHE A 55 -18.69 -19.98 -2.89
C PHE A 55 -18.93 -20.94 -4.07
N PRO A 56 -20.07 -20.87 -4.78
CA PRO A 56 -20.40 -21.88 -5.80
C PRO A 56 -19.49 -21.83 -7.04
N MET A 57 -18.85 -20.69 -7.31
CA MET A 57 -17.95 -20.49 -8.44
C MET A 57 -16.76 -19.60 -8.06
N GLU A 58 -15.55 -20.12 -8.17
CA GLU A 58 -14.33 -19.34 -7.92
C GLU A 58 -13.98 -18.43 -9.10
N THR A 59 -13.41 -17.27 -8.80
CA THR A 59 -12.82 -16.38 -9.80
C THR A 59 -11.66 -17.10 -10.50
N LYS A 60 -11.75 -17.24 -11.82
CA LYS A 60 -10.71 -17.87 -12.65
C LYS A 60 -10.16 -16.89 -13.67
N VAL A 61 -8.83 -16.90 -13.81
CA VAL A 61 -8.13 -16.14 -14.84
C VAL A 61 -7.66 -17.11 -15.93
N TYR A 62 -8.15 -16.90 -17.15
CA TYR A 62 -7.71 -17.65 -18.32
C TYR A 62 -6.64 -16.87 -19.06
N VAL A 63 -5.45 -17.44 -19.17
CA VAL A 63 -4.31 -16.84 -19.87
C VAL A 63 -4.13 -17.58 -21.20
N SER A 64 -4.07 -16.84 -22.30
CA SER A 64 -3.82 -17.44 -23.62
C SER A 64 -2.42 -18.07 -23.69
N GLU A 65 -2.34 -19.28 -24.26
CA GLU A 65 -1.09 -20.00 -24.42
C GLU A 65 -0.10 -19.26 -25.31
N ARG A 66 -0.58 -18.68 -26.41
CA ARG A 66 0.23 -17.99 -27.41
C ARG A 66 -0.21 -16.54 -27.52
N VAL A 67 0.60 -15.63 -27.01
CA VAL A 67 0.36 -14.19 -27.08
C VAL A 67 1.56 -13.54 -27.74
N HIS A 68 1.31 -12.65 -28.69
CA HIS A 68 2.35 -12.01 -29.48
C HIS A 68 2.26 -10.48 -29.38
N ILE A 69 3.40 -9.82 -29.45
CA ILE A 69 3.51 -8.40 -29.76
C ILE A 69 4.35 -8.29 -31.04
N GLY A 70 3.70 -7.87 -32.12
CA GLY A 70 4.27 -7.98 -33.46
C GLY A 70 4.66 -9.43 -33.76
N GLN A 71 5.93 -9.67 -34.07
CA GLN A 71 6.47 -11.00 -34.40
C GLN A 71 6.98 -11.79 -33.19
N TYR A 72 6.96 -11.22 -31.98
CA TYR A 72 7.59 -11.82 -30.81
C TYR A 72 6.55 -12.40 -29.86
N GLU A 73 6.81 -13.60 -29.34
CA GLU A 73 5.95 -14.26 -28.35
C GLU A 73 6.23 -13.71 -26.93
N LEU A 74 5.21 -13.62 -26.09
CA LEU A 74 5.37 -13.18 -24.69
C LEU A 74 5.71 -14.33 -23.75
N GLY A 75 6.73 -14.12 -22.92
CA GLY A 75 7.04 -14.92 -21.75
C GLY A 75 5.88 -15.02 -20.75
N ASP A 76 5.77 -16.13 -20.03
CA ASP A 76 4.74 -16.29 -18.99
C ASP A 76 4.90 -15.24 -17.88
N ALA A 77 6.15 -14.94 -17.50
CA ALA A 77 6.48 -13.85 -16.60
C ALA A 77 6.06 -12.46 -17.11
N LEU A 78 5.90 -12.28 -18.43
CA LEU A 78 5.41 -11.04 -19.04
C LEU A 78 3.88 -11.02 -19.08
N LYS A 79 3.23 -12.15 -19.39
CA LYS A 79 1.77 -12.30 -19.34
C LYS A 79 1.22 -11.97 -17.94
N GLU A 80 1.90 -12.41 -16.88
CA GLU A 80 1.54 -12.10 -15.48
C GLU A 80 1.62 -10.60 -15.12
N ARG A 81 2.28 -9.76 -15.94
CA ARG A 81 2.38 -8.31 -15.70
C ARG A 81 1.14 -7.55 -16.14
N PHE A 82 0.24 -8.16 -16.91
CA PHE A 82 -1.04 -7.57 -17.29
C PHE A 82 -2.03 -7.61 -16.12
N LYS A 83 -1.86 -6.70 -15.17
CA LYS A 83 -2.68 -6.63 -13.94
C LYS A 83 -3.87 -5.69 -14.04
N LYS A 84 -3.94 -4.87 -15.08
CA LYS A 84 -5.05 -3.94 -15.30
C LYS A 84 -6.13 -4.64 -16.11
N PHE A 85 -7.15 -5.14 -15.41
CA PHE A 85 -8.33 -5.72 -16.01
C PHE A 85 -9.35 -4.62 -16.34
N ILE A 86 -9.98 -4.73 -17.50
CA ILE A 86 -11.06 -3.87 -17.96
C ILE A 86 -12.31 -4.73 -18.01
N GLU A 87 -13.36 -4.30 -17.32
CA GLU A 87 -14.65 -4.98 -17.27
C GLU A 87 -15.33 -4.97 -18.64
N VAL A 88 -15.99 -6.08 -18.95
CA VAL A 88 -16.71 -6.31 -20.21
C VAL A 88 -18.18 -6.48 -19.93
N THR A 89 -18.99 -5.59 -20.50
CA THR A 89 -20.43 -5.77 -20.59
C THR A 89 -20.71 -6.81 -21.66
N SER A 90 -21.35 -7.92 -21.28
CA SER A 90 -21.78 -8.93 -22.26
C SER A 90 -23.10 -8.54 -22.91
N ASP A 91 -23.20 -8.71 -24.22
CA ASP A 91 -24.45 -8.61 -24.97
C ASP A 91 -24.97 -10.00 -25.42
N THR A 92 -24.24 -11.06 -25.08
CA THR A 92 -24.57 -12.42 -25.53
C THR A 92 -25.60 -13.03 -24.59
N ARG A 93 -26.74 -13.45 -25.14
CA ARG A 93 -27.78 -14.13 -24.38
C ARG A 93 -27.28 -15.50 -23.90
N PRO A 94 -27.40 -15.84 -22.60
CA PRO A 94 -27.05 -17.17 -22.11
C PRO A 94 -28.00 -18.24 -22.68
N GLU A 95 -27.46 -19.43 -22.97
CA GLU A 95 -28.23 -20.58 -23.44
C GLU A 95 -29.07 -21.20 -22.30
N ASP A 96 -28.54 -21.20 -21.09
CA ASP A 96 -29.21 -21.70 -19.89
C ASP A 96 -30.27 -20.70 -19.41
N PRO A 97 -31.56 -21.09 -19.34
CA PRO A 97 -32.64 -20.21 -18.89
C PRO A 97 -32.56 -19.83 -17.39
N SER A 98 -31.80 -20.56 -16.57
CA SER A 98 -31.55 -20.22 -15.17
C SER A 98 -30.63 -19.00 -15.02
N VAL A 99 -29.87 -18.68 -16.07
CA VAL A 99 -28.96 -17.53 -16.10
C VAL A 99 -29.65 -16.37 -16.82
N LYS A 100 -29.67 -15.21 -16.18
CA LYS A 100 -30.27 -13.99 -16.71
C LYS A 100 -29.17 -12.97 -17.03
N LEU A 101 -29.31 -12.28 -18.16
CA LEU A 101 -28.43 -11.17 -18.52
C LEU A 101 -29.11 -9.85 -18.18
N HIS A 102 -28.45 -9.01 -17.39
CA HIS A 102 -28.91 -7.65 -17.11
C HIS A 102 -27.72 -6.70 -16.97
N ALA A 103 -27.78 -5.56 -17.66
CA ALA A 103 -26.72 -4.54 -17.66
C ALA A 103 -25.30 -5.08 -17.94
N GLY A 104 -25.18 -6.12 -18.78
CA GLY A 104 -23.89 -6.75 -19.12
C GLY A 104 -23.38 -7.83 -18.17
N LEU A 105 -24.05 -8.01 -17.04
CA LEU A 105 -23.72 -8.98 -16.00
C LEU A 105 -24.62 -10.21 -16.15
N TYR A 106 -24.05 -11.38 -15.87
CA TYR A 106 -24.82 -12.62 -15.79
C TYR A 106 -25.23 -12.90 -14.35
N TYR A 107 -26.50 -13.17 -14.13
CA TYR A 107 -27.08 -13.46 -12.83
C TYR A 107 -27.61 -14.89 -12.80
N HIS A 108 -27.28 -15.61 -11.74
CA HIS A 108 -27.91 -16.86 -11.38
C HIS A 108 -28.73 -16.60 -10.11
N CYS A 109 -30.00 -16.23 -10.32
CA CYS A 109 -30.95 -15.83 -9.28
C CYS A 109 -32.41 -16.00 -9.72
N ASN A 110 -33.32 -16.08 -8.74
CA ASN A 110 -34.76 -16.17 -8.97
C ASN A 110 -35.38 -14.83 -9.40
N ASP A 111 -34.93 -13.71 -8.83
CA ASP A 111 -35.30 -12.34 -9.21
C ASP A 111 -34.05 -11.45 -9.19
N ILE A 112 -33.88 -10.59 -10.19
CA ILE A 112 -32.73 -9.68 -10.28
C ILE A 112 -32.95 -8.47 -9.36
N TRP A 113 -34.20 -8.04 -9.19
CA TRP A 113 -34.55 -6.85 -8.41
C TRP A 113 -34.64 -7.13 -6.92
N ASN A 114 -34.90 -8.38 -6.55
CA ASN A 114 -34.94 -8.87 -5.18
C ASN A 114 -33.98 -10.08 -5.04
N PRO A 115 -32.65 -9.85 -5.05
CA PRO A 115 -31.68 -10.93 -4.90
C PRO A 115 -31.77 -11.56 -3.51
N GLU A 116 -31.59 -12.88 -3.45
CA GLU A 116 -31.59 -13.68 -2.23
C GLU A 116 -30.16 -14.04 -1.80
N ILE A 117 -29.98 -14.36 -0.53
CA ILE A 117 -28.68 -14.76 0.00
C ILE A 117 -28.20 -16.05 -0.69
N GLY A 118 -27.02 -15.99 -1.28
CA GLY A 118 -26.45 -17.07 -2.09
C GLY A 118 -26.59 -16.88 -3.60
N ASP A 119 -27.35 -15.88 -4.06
CA ASP A 119 -27.41 -15.54 -5.48
C ASP A 119 -26.04 -15.09 -6.00
N ILE A 120 -25.80 -15.37 -7.28
CA ILE A 120 -24.49 -15.15 -7.90
C ILE A 120 -24.64 -14.22 -9.09
N ARG A 121 -23.69 -13.29 -9.22
CA ARG A 121 -23.49 -12.51 -10.44
C ARG A 121 -22.07 -12.71 -10.94
N ILE A 122 -21.89 -12.68 -12.25
CA ILE A 122 -20.61 -12.89 -12.92
C ILE A 122 -20.34 -11.68 -13.81
N GLN A 123 -19.18 -11.06 -13.58
CA GLN A 123 -18.60 -9.99 -14.39
C GLN A 123 -17.37 -10.54 -15.10
N PHE A 124 -17.32 -10.39 -16.43
CA PHE A 124 -16.12 -10.73 -17.19
C PHE A 124 -15.20 -9.52 -17.28
N ALA A 125 -13.90 -9.76 -17.32
CA ALA A 125 -12.92 -8.72 -17.56
C ALA A 125 -11.75 -9.29 -18.38
N TYR A 126 -11.10 -8.45 -19.18
CA TYR A 126 -9.89 -8.82 -19.93
C TYR A 126 -8.72 -7.93 -19.56
N ALA A 127 -7.51 -8.41 -19.82
CA ALA A 127 -6.30 -7.61 -19.82
C ALA A 127 -5.48 -7.93 -21.07
N GLY A 128 -5.00 -6.90 -21.77
CA GLY A 128 -4.25 -7.07 -23.02
C GLY A 128 -5.11 -7.48 -24.22
N LEU A 129 -6.10 -6.64 -24.58
CA LEU A 129 -6.94 -6.86 -25.76
C LEU A 129 -6.09 -6.87 -27.04
N GLU A 130 -6.44 -7.75 -27.97
CA GLU A 130 -5.85 -7.76 -29.31
C GLU A 130 -5.99 -6.37 -29.99
N GLY A 131 -4.93 -5.93 -30.67
CA GLY A 131 -4.86 -4.59 -31.27
C GLY A 131 -4.47 -3.47 -30.31
N SER A 132 -4.36 -3.74 -29.00
CA SER A 132 -3.84 -2.76 -28.04
C SER A 132 -2.34 -2.57 -28.21
N MET A 133 -1.90 -1.32 -28.17
CA MET A 133 -0.48 -0.97 -28.23
C MET A 133 0.17 -1.08 -26.86
N TYR A 134 1.32 -1.76 -26.80
CA TYR A 134 2.13 -1.88 -25.60
C TYR A 134 3.61 -1.73 -25.93
N THR A 135 4.35 -1.04 -25.07
CA THR A 135 5.80 -1.03 -25.07
C THR A 135 6.32 -2.03 -24.06
N VAL A 136 7.15 -2.96 -24.54
CA VAL A 136 7.76 -4.02 -23.74
C VAL A 136 9.27 -3.93 -23.84
N VAL A 137 9.95 -4.08 -22.70
CA VAL A 137 11.41 -4.16 -22.63
C VAL A 137 11.80 -5.44 -21.89
N GLY A 138 12.53 -6.31 -22.57
CA GLY A 138 13.01 -7.60 -22.04
C GLY A 138 14.13 -8.18 -22.90
N LYS A 139 14.63 -9.35 -22.50
CA LYS A 139 15.60 -10.14 -23.29
C LYS A 139 14.82 -10.91 -24.35
N LEU A 140 15.29 -10.89 -25.59
CA LEU A 140 14.77 -11.77 -26.64
C LEU A 140 15.54 -13.09 -26.61
N GLU A 141 14.85 -14.21 -26.45
CA GLU A 141 15.42 -15.55 -26.44
C GLU A 141 14.51 -16.49 -27.25
N ASN A 142 15.04 -17.06 -28.34
CA ASN A 142 14.30 -17.95 -29.25
C ASN A 142 12.95 -17.38 -29.75
N GLY A 143 12.89 -16.07 -30.04
CA GLY A 143 11.66 -15.40 -30.49
C GLY A 143 10.67 -15.05 -29.38
N LYS A 144 10.97 -15.42 -28.12
CA LYS A 144 10.15 -15.14 -26.94
C LYS A 144 10.78 -14.03 -26.08
N ILE A 145 9.97 -13.09 -25.61
CA ILE A 145 10.41 -12.02 -24.71
C ILE A 145 10.40 -12.54 -23.28
N VAL A 146 11.57 -12.61 -22.65
CA VAL A 146 11.79 -13.13 -21.30
C VAL A 146 12.47 -12.09 -20.40
N PRO A 147 12.43 -12.25 -19.07
CA PRO A 147 13.14 -11.34 -18.16
C PRO A 147 14.64 -11.31 -18.44
N TYR A 148 15.21 -10.11 -18.53
CA TYR A 148 16.65 -9.93 -18.60
C TYR A 148 17.26 -9.96 -17.20
N GLU A 149 18.25 -10.83 -16.96
CA GLU A 149 19.00 -10.82 -15.71
C GLU A 149 20.20 -9.87 -15.80
N SER A 150 20.17 -8.83 -14.97
CA SER A 150 21.29 -7.89 -14.82
C SER A 150 22.44 -8.54 -14.04
N SER A 151 23.65 -7.95 -14.13
CA SER A 151 24.85 -8.38 -13.40
C SER A 151 24.66 -8.50 -11.88
N HIS A 152 23.68 -7.79 -11.32
CA HIS A 152 23.31 -7.85 -9.90
C HIS A 152 22.11 -8.78 -9.62
N SER A 153 21.88 -9.78 -10.46
CA SER A 153 20.76 -10.75 -10.36
C SER A 153 19.37 -10.10 -10.30
N ARG A 154 19.23 -8.90 -10.87
CA ARG A 154 17.95 -8.20 -10.96
C ARG A 154 17.29 -8.51 -12.30
N LYS A 155 16.05 -8.99 -12.25
CA LYS A 155 15.23 -9.25 -13.43
C LYS A 155 14.60 -7.96 -13.94
N VAL A 156 14.91 -7.58 -15.18
CA VAL A 156 14.33 -6.46 -15.90
C VAL A 156 13.35 -7.00 -16.93
N LEU A 157 12.07 -6.72 -16.70
CA LEU A 157 10.97 -7.02 -17.61
C LEU A 157 9.93 -5.92 -17.42
N LEU A 158 9.83 -5.03 -18.39
CA LEU A 158 8.99 -3.84 -18.32
C LEU A 158 7.86 -3.96 -19.31
N ILE A 159 6.68 -3.50 -18.92
CA ILE A 159 5.52 -3.39 -19.78
C ILE A 159 4.75 -2.11 -19.46
N TYR A 160 4.41 -1.38 -20.50
CA TYR A 160 3.59 -0.17 -20.40
C TYR A 160 2.57 -0.12 -21.54
N PRO A 161 1.35 0.34 -21.28
CA PRO A 161 0.38 0.59 -22.33
C PRO A 161 0.79 1.80 -23.18
N GLY A 162 0.48 1.75 -24.47
CA GLY A 162 0.78 2.79 -25.44
C GLY A 162 2.13 2.60 -26.15
N GLU A 163 2.41 3.51 -27.08
CA GLU A 163 3.68 3.61 -27.78
C GLU A 163 4.59 4.58 -27.04
N LEU A 164 5.53 4.04 -26.26
CA LEU A 164 6.54 4.79 -25.54
C LEU A 164 7.92 4.56 -26.16
N SER A 165 8.72 5.62 -26.18
CA SER A 165 10.14 5.47 -26.49
C SER A 165 10.87 4.71 -25.38
N LEU A 166 12.04 4.16 -25.71
CA LEU A 166 12.90 3.49 -24.73
C LEU A 166 13.30 4.42 -23.59
N GLN A 167 13.59 5.69 -23.90
CA GLN A 167 13.99 6.69 -22.91
C GLN A 167 12.84 7.01 -21.94
N GLU A 168 11.62 7.17 -22.45
CA GLU A 168 10.43 7.41 -21.61
C GLU A 168 10.13 6.21 -20.71
N THR A 169 10.22 5.00 -21.26
CA THR A 169 10.00 3.76 -20.51
C THR A 169 10.91 3.66 -19.29
N PHE A 170 12.22 3.87 -19.47
CA PHE A 170 13.17 3.85 -18.35
C PHE A 170 13.00 5.04 -17.40
N LYS A 171 12.62 6.22 -17.90
CA LYS A 171 12.32 7.38 -17.06
C LYS A 171 11.12 7.12 -16.15
N LEU A 172 10.07 6.49 -16.66
CA LEU A 172 8.90 6.09 -15.88
C LEU A 172 9.24 5.06 -14.82
N GLU A 173 10.00 4.01 -15.16
CA GLU A 173 10.47 3.03 -14.18
C GLU A 173 11.33 3.68 -13.09
N GLN A 174 12.31 4.51 -13.47
CA GLN A 174 13.17 5.17 -12.50
C GLN A 174 12.38 6.12 -11.60
N HIS A 175 11.38 6.81 -12.14
CA HIS A 175 10.47 7.65 -11.37
C HIS A 175 9.63 6.84 -10.39
N ALA A 176 9.02 5.73 -10.83
CA ALA A 176 8.24 4.85 -9.98
C ALA A 176 9.10 4.27 -8.83
N LYS A 177 10.30 3.76 -9.14
CA LYS A 177 11.24 3.27 -8.12
C LYS A 177 11.68 4.37 -7.16
N ARG A 178 11.88 5.60 -7.66
CA ARG A 178 12.19 6.76 -6.81
C ARG A 178 11.04 7.03 -5.85
N LEU A 179 9.81 7.09 -6.34
CA LEU A 179 8.62 7.34 -5.51
C LEU A 179 8.46 6.25 -4.44
N THR A 180 8.57 4.98 -4.81
CA THR A 180 8.51 3.87 -3.85
C THR A 180 9.61 3.97 -2.79
N THR A 181 10.85 4.27 -3.20
CA THR A 181 11.99 4.40 -2.27
C THR A 181 11.78 5.57 -1.29
N TRP A 182 11.33 6.72 -1.81
CA TRP A 182 11.03 7.89 -0.98
C TRP A 182 9.82 7.66 -0.07
N GLY A 183 8.80 6.93 -0.54
CA GLY A 183 7.67 6.50 0.27
C GLY A 183 8.10 5.65 1.47
N TRP A 184 8.95 4.64 1.25
CA TRP A 184 9.50 3.84 2.36
C TRP A 184 10.35 4.65 3.34
N ARG A 185 11.12 5.64 2.85
CA ARG A 185 11.86 6.56 3.73
C ARG A 185 10.94 7.43 4.56
N PHE A 186 9.86 7.92 3.97
CA PHE A 186 8.86 8.72 4.67
C PHE A 186 8.15 7.90 5.75
N VAL A 187 7.73 6.67 5.44
CA VAL A 187 7.15 5.74 6.42
C VAL A 187 8.14 5.44 7.54
N GLY A 188 9.41 5.14 7.22
CA GLY A 188 10.45 4.91 8.22
C GLY A 188 10.68 6.11 9.14
N TRP A 189 10.65 7.33 8.60
CA TRP A 189 10.73 8.55 9.39
C TRP A 189 9.52 8.74 10.32
N ILE A 190 8.29 8.48 9.83
CA ILE A 190 7.08 8.52 10.67
C ILE A 190 7.20 7.52 11.82
N MET A 191 7.69 6.31 11.57
CA MET A 191 7.91 5.32 12.63
C MET A 191 8.91 5.82 13.69
N LEU A 192 10.00 6.47 13.28
CA LEU A 192 10.95 7.09 14.21
C LEU A 192 10.34 8.25 15.00
N PHE A 193 9.49 9.06 14.36
CA PHE A 193 8.77 10.14 15.03
C PHE A 193 7.81 9.60 16.09
N LEU A 194 6.99 8.61 15.74
CA LEU A 194 6.09 7.95 16.69
C LEU A 194 6.88 7.28 17.82
N SER A 195 7.97 6.58 17.51
CA SER A 195 8.87 6.01 18.52
C SER A 195 9.43 7.08 19.46
N ALA A 196 9.86 8.24 18.95
CA ALA A 196 10.35 9.35 19.77
C ALA A 196 9.24 9.92 20.67
N THR A 197 8.01 10.03 20.17
CA THR A 197 6.86 10.51 20.98
C THR A 197 6.50 9.54 22.10
N CYS A 198 6.42 8.24 21.83
CA CYS A 198 6.08 7.23 22.84
C CYS A 198 7.19 7.07 23.89
N SER A 199 8.45 7.25 23.51
CA SER A 199 9.61 7.13 24.42
C SER A 199 9.96 8.44 25.14
N ALA A 200 9.28 9.55 24.83
CA ALA A 200 9.63 10.88 25.33
C ALA A 200 9.65 10.96 26.85
N SER A 201 8.64 10.42 27.52
CA SER A 201 8.54 10.43 29.00
C SER A 201 9.71 9.72 29.67
N ILE A 202 10.10 8.55 29.14
CA ILE A 202 11.21 7.75 29.67
C ILE A 202 12.53 8.48 29.44
N LEU A 203 12.75 9.00 28.23
CA LEU A 203 13.98 9.71 27.89
C LEU A 203 14.13 11.00 28.72
N GLN A 204 13.04 11.72 29.00
CA GLN A 204 13.05 12.90 29.86
C GLN A 204 13.47 12.57 31.29
N TYR A 205 12.95 11.47 31.84
CA TYR A 205 13.31 11.04 33.19
C TYR A 205 14.80 10.71 33.29
N VAL A 206 15.34 9.96 32.31
CA VAL A 206 16.77 9.62 32.26
C VAL A 206 17.64 10.87 32.08
N ALA A 207 17.24 11.79 31.21
CA ALA A 207 17.99 13.01 30.95
C ALA A 207 17.84 14.09 32.03
N ALA A 208 16.97 13.87 33.03
CA ALA A 208 16.68 14.86 34.07
C ALA A 208 17.94 15.31 34.84
N GLN A 209 18.94 14.44 34.96
CA GLN A 209 20.17 14.70 35.71
C GLN A 209 21.15 15.64 34.99
N SER A 210 21.02 15.82 33.67
CA SER A 210 21.95 16.66 32.92
C SER A 210 21.23 17.79 32.17
N ARG A 211 21.70 19.02 32.38
CA ARG A 211 21.12 20.22 31.78
C ARG A 211 21.23 20.22 30.25
N VAL A 212 22.30 19.62 29.73
CA VAL A 212 22.60 19.53 28.30
C VAL A 212 21.69 18.51 27.60
N LEU A 213 21.57 17.28 28.13
CA LEU A 213 20.74 16.25 27.47
C LEU A 213 19.26 16.63 27.49
N ARG A 214 18.77 17.33 28.53
CA ARG A 214 17.37 17.78 28.62
C ARG A 214 16.92 18.64 27.43
N GLN A 215 17.82 19.38 26.79
CA GLN A 215 17.47 20.20 25.62
C GLN A 215 17.33 19.41 24.31
N PHE A 216 17.89 18.19 24.26
CA PHE A 216 17.90 17.34 23.06
C PHE A 216 16.88 16.21 23.11
N VAL A 217 16.23 16.05 24.26
CA VAL A 217 15.33 14.94 24.53
C VAL A 217 13.91 15.28 24.06
N PRO A 218 13.16 14.30 23.53
CA PRO A 218 11.79 14.49 23.12
C PRO A 218 10.91 15.07 24.24
N ASP A 219 10.00 15.97 23.89
CA ASP A 219 9.03 16.54 24.81
C ASP A 219 7.64 15.91 24.58
N PRO A 220 7.03 15.25 25.58
CA PRO A 220 5.68 14.73 25.46
C PRO A 220 4.62 15.86 25.39
N SER A 221 4.90 17.05 25.92
CA SER A 221 3.96 18.19 25.89
C SER A 221 3.98 18.94 24.56
N PHE A 222 5.14 18.99 23.88
CA PHE A 222 5.31 19.69 22.60
C PHE A 222 6.05 18.84 21.57
N PRO A 223 5.43 17.75 21.06
CA PRO A 223 6.09 16.78 20.20
C PRO A 223 6.54 17.34 18.84
N VAL A 224 5.92 18.42 18.37
CA VAL A 224 6.18 18.98 17.04
C VAL A 224 7.55 19.67 16.93
N SER A 225 8.16 20.10 18.04
CA SER A 225 9.45 20.79 18.00
C SER A 225 10.64 19.83 18.17
N THR A 226 10.82 19.26 19.36
CA THR A 226 12.00 18.45 19.70
C THR A 226 11.92 17.04 19.10
N ASN A 227 10.75 16.39 19.11
CA ASN A 227 10.61 15.02 18.60
C ASN A 227 10.73 14.98 17.08
N LEU A 228 10.19 16.00 16.40
CA LEU A 228 10.34 16.15 14.94
C LEU A 228 11.80 16.33 14.56
N THR A 229 12.51 17.21 15.26
CA THR A 229 13.94 17.48 15.02
C THR A 229 14.77 16.22 15.29
N MET A 230 14.56 15.56 16.44
CA MET A 230 15.30 14.35 16.80
C MET A 230 15.04 13.19 15.83
N SER A 231 13.77 12.93 15.49
CA SER A 231 13.41 11.85 14.55
C SER A 231 13.93 12.11 13.14
N LEU A 232 13.89 13.36 12.66
CA LEU A 232 14.47 13.73 11.37
C LEU A 232 16.00 13.59 11.40
N SER A 233 16.68 14.08 12.44
CA SER A 233 18.12 13.92 12.58
C SER A 233 18.53 12.45 12.64
N LEU A 234 17.80 11.61 13.38
CA LEU A 234 18.06 10.17 13.45
C LEU A 234 17.84 9.48 12.09
N ALA A 235 16.76 9.83 11.38
CA ALA A 235 16.49 9.32 10.04
C ALA A 235 17.60 9.71 9.04
N LEU A 236 18.07 10.95 9.08
CA LEU A 236 19.19 11.42 8.27
C LEU A 236 20.50 10.73 8.67
N ALA A 237 20.77 10.52 9.95
CA ALA A 237 21.96 9.82 10.42
C ALA A 237 21.99 8.36 9.92
N ILE A 238 20.89 7.61 10.07
CA ILE A 238 20.77 6.23 9.55
C ILE A 238 20.96 6.23 8.03
N THR A 239 20.33 7.17 7.33
CA THR A 239 20.48 7.31 5.87
C THR A 239 21.93 7.62 5.49
N SER A 240 22.61 8.49 6.23
CA SER A 240 24.00 8.88 5.96
C SER A 240 24.95 7.68 6.03
N VAL A 241 24.80 6.81 7.04
CA VAL A 241 25.64 5.60 7.20
C VAL A 241 25.49 4.70 5.97
N ALA A 242 24.26 4.48 5.51
CA ALA A 242 24.00 3.68 4.31
C ALA A 242 24.59 4.31 3.04
N TRP A 243 24.53 5.64 2.91
CA TRP A 243 25.04 6.34 1.72
C TRP A 243 26.55 6.56 1.72
N ILE A 244 27.21 6.64 2.88
CA ILE A 244 28.67 6.82 2.97
C ILE A 244 29.42 5.71 2.23
N ILE A 245 28.92 4.47 2.33
CA ILE A 245 29.54 3.29 1.68
C ILE A 245 29.50 3.41 0.15
N HIS A 246 28.39 3.90 -0.41
CA HIS A 246 28.20 3.93 -1.86
C HIS A 246 28.56 5.27 -2.52
N ARG A 247 28.41 6.39 -1.80
CA ARG A 247 28.66 7.76 -2.27
C ARG A 247 29.11 8.65 -1.10
N PRO A 248 30.42 8.67 -0.77
CA PRO A 248 30.92 9.28 0.47
C PRO A 248 30.59 10.77 0.58
N MET A 249 30.73 11.55 -0.49
CA MET A 249 30.43 12.99 -0.46
C MET A 249 28.96 13.29 -0.10
N LEU A 250 28.01 12.55 -0.69
CA LEU A 250 26.58 12.72 -0.37
C LEU A 250 26.27 12.25 1.04
N GLY A 251 26.84 11.10 1.44
CA GLY A 251 26.68 10.57 2.78
C GLY A 251 27.17 11.53 3.87
N SER A 252 28.38 12.09 3.71
CA SER A 252 28.92 13.09 4.63
C SER A 252 28.05 14.35 4.69
N GLY A 253 27.54 14.85 3.55
CA GLY A 253 26.62 15.98 3.53
C GLY A 253 25.33 15.73 4.32
N ILE A 254 24.74 14.54 4.16
CA ILE A 254 23.55 14.13 4.93
C ILE A 254 23.87 14.02 6.43
N PHE A 255 25.04 13.50 6.79
CA PHE A 255 25.48 13.41 8.19
C PHE A 255 25.64 14.79 8.84
N PHE A 256 26.26 15.75 8.15
CA PHE A 256 26.35 17.13 8.64
C PHE A 256 24.96 17.75 8.82
N ALA A 257 24.03 17.51 7.89
CA ALA A 257 22.65 17.96 8.04
C ALA A 257 21.97 17.35 9.27
N ALA A 258 22.18 16.06 9.53
CA ALA A 258 21.65 15.37 10.71
C ALA A 258 22.15 15.97 12.04
N VAL A 259 23.42 16.36 12.11
CA VAL A 259 24.08 16.88 13.32
C VAL A 259 23.86 18.39 13.50
N SER A 260 23.51 19.12 12.43
CA SER A 260 23.37 20.58 12.44
C SER A 260 22.41 21.16 13.52
N PRO A 261 21.24 20.57 13.83
CA PRO A 261 20.38 21.10 14.88
C PRO A 261 21.04 21.01 16.25
N PHE A 262 21.81 19.94 16.51
CA PHE A 262 22.52 19.75 17.76
C PHE A 262 23.66 20.77 17.94
N LEU A 263 24.39 21.06 16.87
CA LEU A 263 25.45 22.08 16.88
C LEU A 263 24.88 23.48 17.11
N TYR A 264 23.73 23.80 16.51
CA TYR A 264 23.06 25.09 16.70
C TYR A 264 22.64 25.29 18.16
N CYS A 265 22.00 24.29 18.77
CA CYS A 265 21.62 24.33 20.18
C CYS A 265 22.84 24.40 21.12
N ALA A 266 23.89 23.62 20.85
CA ALA A 266 25.13 23.63 21.63
C ALA A 266 25.83 25.00 21.60
N ARG A 267 25.83 25.69 20.45
CA ARG A 267 26.35 27.05 20.33
C ARG A 267 25.54 28.05 21.15
N GLY A 268 24.20 27.92 21.16
CA GLY A 268 23.33 28.76 21.98
C GLY A 268 23.61 28.62 23.48
N LEU A 269 23.84 27.38 23.95
CA LEU A 269 24.23 27.09 25.33
C LEU A 269 25.57 27.75 25.72
N PHE A 270 26.59 27.60 24.88
CA PHE A 270 27.92 28.16 25.15
C PHE A 270 27.91 29.69 25.24
N ASN A 271 27.20 30.36 24.31
CA ASN A 271 27.07 31.82 24.33
C ASN A 271 26.29 32.34 25.56
N ASN A 272 25.30 31.58 26.05
CA ASN A 272 24.56 31.93 27.25
C ASN A 272 25.39 31.71 28.53
N TYR A 273 26.30 30.74 28.52
CA TYR A 273 27.23 30.50 29.63
C TYR A 273 28.22 31.67 29.77
N GLN A 274 28.82 32.14 28.67
CA GLN A 274 29.77 33.27 28.67
C GLN A 274 29.17 34.64 29.03
N ARG A 275 27.84 34.78 29.04
CA ARG A 275 27.16 36.03 29.44
C ARG A 275 26.82 36.10 30.93
N MET A 276 27.03 35.01 31.66
CA MET A 276 26.75 34.92 33.10
C MET A 276 28.03 35.07 33.95
N ASP A 277 29.19 35.22 33.32
CA ASP A 277 30.46 35.67 33.89
C ASP A 277 30.68 37.15 33.56
#